data_AF-A0A969IWX0-F1
#
_entry.id   AF-A0A969IWX0-F1
#
_cell.length_a   1.000
_cell.length_b   1.000
_cell.length_c   1.000
_cell.angle_alpha   90.00
_cell.angle_beta   90.00
_cell.angle_gamma   90.00
#
_symmetry.space_group_name_H-M   'P 1'
#
loop_
_entity.id
_entity.type
_entity.pdbx_description
1 polymer ?
#
loop_
_entity_poly.entity_id
_entity_poly.type
_entity_poly.pdbx_seq_one_letter_code
_entity_poly.pdbx_strand_id
1 'polypeptide(L)'
;MRPLLWSSFAVVASLGLGGIVSVVPSQSLQAVELQDGRTYFVQPPLLEDAKTTIDTVITWNPTYYFTLSIPENAGEPLAQVVFEAKDTSTASREIRFDAEDTRAFTGTPGDRGDTLTIGNTTYDRDNQTVTVTFDPPIPPGSIVTIGLEPQRNPRQSGVYLFGVTAYPPGGETAYGQFIGYGRLQFYNDGGNLLPLSW
;
A
#
# COMPACT_ATOMS: atom_id res chain seq x y z
N MET A 1 -86.25 36.65 5.59
CA MET A 1 -86.09 38.06 6.03
C MET A 1 -84.69 38.53 5.62
N ARG A 2 -84.59 39.53 4.74
CA ARG A 2 -83.38 40.37 4.50
C ARG A 2 -83.37 41.51 5.58
N PRO A 3 -82.35 42.39 5.79
CA PRO A 3 -81.21 42.72 4.90
C PRO A 3 -79.83 43.13 5.55
N LEU A 4 -78.83 43.30 4.66
CA LEU A 4 -77.75 44.32 4.53
C LEU A 4 -76.85 44.81 5.70
N LEU A 5 -75.52 44.85 5.45
CA LEU A 5 -74.64 46.05 5.24
C LEU A 5 -73.15 45.57 5.22
N TRP A 6 -72.36 45.71 4.13
CA TRP A 6 -71.33 46.75 3.80
C TRP A 6 -70.30 47.02 4.94
N SER A 7 -68.95 47.11 4.79
CA SER A 7 -68.01 47.39 3.70
C SER A 7 -66.55 47.08 4.12
N SER A 8 -65.67 46.95 3.11
CA SER A 8 -64.27 47.42 3.05
C SER A 8 -63.08 46.60 3.61
N PHE A 9 -62.10 46.53 2.71
CA PHE A 9 -60.72 46.04 2.73
C PHE A 9 -59.89 46.30 3.99
N ALA A 10 -59.07 45.30 4.36
CA ALA A 10 -57.74 45.52 4.90
C ALA A 10 -56.79 44.45 4.33
N VAL A 11 -55.81 44.90 3.54
CA VAL A 11 -54.63 44.13 3.15
C VAL A 11 -53.78 43.95 4.40
N VAL A 12 -53.51 42.70 4.78
CA VAL A 12 -52.48 42.39 5.78
C VAL A 12 -51.37 41.63 5.06
N ALA A 13 -50.27 42.35 4.83
CA ALA A 13 -49.01 41.79 4.38
C ALA A 13 -48.30 41.15 5.59
N SER A 14 -48.31 39.82 5.67
CA SER A 14 -47.48 39.07 6.61
C SER A 14 -46.14 38.71 5.97
N LEU A 15 -45.10 39.39 6.45
CA LEU A 15 -43.68 39.18 6.18
C LEU A 15 -43.11 38.04 7.06
N GLY A 16 -42.21 37.24 6.48
CA GLY A 16 -41.18 36.44 7.19
C GLY A 16 -41.68 35.10 7.75
N LEU A 17 -40.98 33.98 7.63
CA LEU A 17 -39.53 33.76 7.49
C LEU A 17 -39.28 32.59 6.52
N GLY A 18 -38.64 32.87 5.39
CA GLY A 18 -38.03 31.84 4.57
C GLY A 18 -36.78 31.32 5.27
N GLY A 19 -36.81 30.08 5.75
CA GLY A 19 -35.63 29.38 6.23
C GLY A 19 -34.68 29.15 5.07
N ILE A 20 -33.54 29.83 5.10
CA ILE A 20 -32.42 29.59 4.18
C ILE A 20 -31.80 28.25 4.59
N VAL A 21 -32.10 27.18 3.86
CA VAL A 21 -31.35 25.93 3.95
C VAL A 21 -29.99 26.22 3.33
N SER A 22 -28.99 26.44 4.16
CA SER A 22 -27.59 26.47 3.74
C SER A 22 -27.20 25.06 3.27
N VAL A 23 -27.31 24.82 1.97
CA VAL A 23 -26.67 23.67 1.34
C VAL A 23 -25.17 23.93 1.44
N VAL A 24 -24.54 23.34 2.46
CA VAL A 24 -23.08 23.30 2.53
C VAL A 24 -22.64 22.45 1.35
N PRO A 25 -21.91 22.99 0.36
CA PRO A 25 -21.36 22.14 -0.68
C PRO A 25 -20.39 21.19 0.01
N SER A 26 -20.75 19.91 0.03
CA SER A 26 -19.83 18.83 0.34
C SER A 26 -18.66 19.00 -0.63
N GLN A 27 -17.56 19.56 -0.15
CA GLN A 27 -16.31 19.54 -0.88
C GLN A 27 -15.95 18.07 -0.96
N SER A 28 -16.32 17.45 -2.07
CA SER A 28 -15.63 16.26 -2.55
C SER A 28 -14.15 16.59 -2.45
N LEU A 29 -13.44 15.86 -1.60
CA LEU A 29 -12.01 15.64 -1.72
C LEU A 29 -11.82 15.02 -3.11
N GLN A 30 -11.92 15.85 -4.15
CA GLN A 30 -11.37 15.51 -5.44
C GLN A 30 -9.90 15.39 -5.13
N ALA A 31 -9.44 14.14 -5.17
CA ALA A 31 -8.13 13.79 -5.68
C ALA A 31 -7.47 15.02 -6.26
N VAL A 32 -6.43 15.51 -5.60
CA VAL A 32 -5.56 16.50 -6.20
C VAL A 32 -4.91 15.79 -7.40
N GLU A 33 -5.64 15.69 -8.51
CA GLU A 33 -5.05 15.55 -9.83
C GLU A 33 -4.27 16.85 -9.99
N LEU A 34 -2.97 16.79 -9.67
CA LEU A 34 -2.05 17.83 -10.06
C LEU A 34 -2.25 18.08 -11.56
N GLN A 35 -2.06 19.32 -12.01
CA GLN A 35 -2.36 19.80 -13.37
C GLN A 35 -1.64 19.04 -14.52
N ASP A 36 -0.85 18.01 -14.20
CA ASP A 36 -0.19 17.11 -15.13
C ASP A 36 -1.01 15.86 -15.48
N GLY A 37 -2.22 15.71 -14.93
CA GLY A 37 -3.14 14.59 -15.22
C GLY A 37 -2.67 13.26 -14.64
N ARG A 38 -1.75 13.30 -13.66
CA ARG A 38 -1.25 12.12 -12.95
C ARG A 38 -1.91 11.99 -11.58
N THR A 39 -2.08 10.75 -11.13
CA THR A 39 -2.58 10.42 -9.80
C THR A 39 -1.42 10.26 -8.84
N TYR A 40 -1.51 10.90 -7.67
CA TYR A 40 -0.49 10.89 -6.63
C TYR A 40 -1.09 10.59 -5.26
N PHE A 41 -0.25 10.12 -4.36
CA PHE A 41 -0.55 10.26 -2.94
C PHE A 41 -0.31 11.71 -2.51
N VAL A 42 -1.26 12.27 -1.77
CA VAL A 42 -1.07 13.54 -1.05
C VAL A 42 -0.01 13.37 0.04
N GLN A 43 -0.11 12.27 0.79
CA GLN A 43 0.94 11.80 1.68
C GLN A 43 1.29 10.35 1.34
N PRO A 44 2.51 10.06 0.86
CA PRO A 44 2.85 8.71 0.45
C PRO A 44 2.81 7.73 1.63
N PRO A 45 2.58 6.44 1.34
CA PRO A 45 2.86 5.37 2.29
C PRO A 45 4.30 5.42 2.80
N LEU A 46 4.52 4.86 3.98
CA LEU A 46 5.84 4.75 4.60
C LEU A 46 6.23 3.29 4.72
N LEU A 47 7.49 2.98 4.46
CA LEU A 47 8.06 1.68 4.78
C LEU A 47 8.49 1.66 6.25
N GLU A 48 7.80 0.88 7.08
CA GLU A 48 8.01 0.82 8.52
C GLU A 48 9.05 -0.24 8.92
N ASP A 49 8.98 -1.42 8.28
CA ASP A 49 9.85 -2.55 8.62
C ASP A 49 10.14 -3.41 7.38
N ALA A 50 11.30 -4.08 7.40
CA ALA A 50 11.68 -5.10 6.44
C ALA A 50 12.48 -6.19 7.15
N LYS A 51 12.00 -7.43 7.10
CA LYS A 51 12.67 -8.57 7.76
C LYS A 51 12.46 -9.89 7.02
N THR A 52 13.31 -10.86 7.32
CA THR A 52 13.18 -12.23 6.83
C THR A 52 12.85 -13.18 7.97
N THR A 53 12.11 -14.25 7.70
CA THR A 53 11.86 -15.33 8.67
C THR A 53 13.13 -16.13 8.98
N ILE A 54 14.03 -16.25 8.01
CA ILE A 54 15.30 -16.95 8.14
C ILE A 54 16.39 -16.12 7.45
N ASP A 55 17.47 -15.81 8.15
CA ASP A 55 18.55 -14.94 7.68
C ASP A 55 19.83 -15.71 7.29
N THR A 56 19.77 -17.04 7.23
CA THR A 56 20.91 -17.87 6.80
C THR A 56 20.96 -17.99 5.28
N VAL A 57 22.13 -17.78 4.67
CA VAL A 57 22.31 -17.91 3.21
C VAL A 57 21.86 -19.29 2.71
N ILE A 58 21.38 -19.35 1.47
CA ILE A 58 21.01 -20.60 0.76
C ILE A 58 19.81 -21.36 1.40
N THR A 59 19.27 -20.92 2.53
CA THR A 59 18.07 -21.53 3.13
C THR A 59 16.86 -21.42 2.21
N TRP A 60 16.14 -22.53 2.05
CA TRP A 60 14.96 -22.65 1.22
C TRP A 60 13.71 -22.13 1.92
N ASN A 61 12.76 -21.62 1.12
CA ASN A 61 11.46 -21.13 1.58
C ASN A 61 11.49 -20.14 2.76
N PRO A 62 12.38 -19.11 2.76
CA PRO A 62 12.20 -17.99 3.66
C PRO A 62 11.07 -17.09 3.16
N THR A 63 10.50 -16.29 4.06
CA THR A 63 9.54 -15.23 3.70
C THR A 63 10.13 -13.89 4.05
N TYR A 64 10.13 -12.96 3.10
CA TYR A 64 10.57 -11.58 3.29
C TYR A 64 9.36 -10.68 3.52
N TYR A 65 9.21 -10.20 4.75
CA TYR A 65 8.13 -9.30 5.14
C TYR A 65 8.54 -7.85 5.00
N PHE A 66 7.69 -7.07 4.34
CA PHE A 66 7.74 -5.62 4.27
C PHE A 66 6.46 -5.06 4.87
N THR A 67 6.59 -4.24 5.91
CA THR A 67 5.45 -3.60 6.58
C THR A 67 5.38 -2.14 6.15
N LEU A 68 4.22 -1.72 5.65
CA LEU A 68 3.97 -0.36 5.19
C LEU A 68 2.83 0.24 6.01
N SER A 69 2.94 1.53 6.34
CA SER A 69 1.82 2.32 6.83
C SER A 69 1.28 3.20 5.71
N ILE A 70 -0.05 3.25 5.57
CA ILE A 70 -0.73 4.10 4.62
C ILE A 70 -1.41 5.20 5.45
N PRO A 71 -0.94 6.46 5.39
CA PRO A 71 -1.50 7.55 6.18
C PRO A 71 -3.00 7.73 5.94
N GLU A 72 -3.78 8.15 6.95
CA GLU A 72 -5.22 8.45 6.79
C GLU A 72 -5.46 9.56 5.75
N ASN A 73 -4.52 10.50 5.65
CA ASN A 73 -4.51 11.61 4.71
C ASN A 73 -3.67 11.30 3.45
N ALA A 74 -3.50 10.03 3.08
CA ALA A 74 -2.79 9.65 1.86
C ALA A 74 -3.45 10.21 0.59
N GLY A 75 -4.73 10.58 0.65
CA GLY A 75 -5.51 11.13 -0.46
C GLY A 75 -6.01 10.06 -1.43
N GLU A 76 -5.17 9.08 -1.74
CA GLU A 76 -5.47 7.95 -2.63
C GLU A 76 -5.17 6.61 -1.94
N PRO A 77 -5.88 5.52 -2.28
CA PRO A 77 -5.58 4.19 -1.76
C PRO A 77 -4.28 3.64 -2.35
N LEU A 78 -3.69 2.62 -1.72
CA LEU A 78 -2.53 1.90 -2.25
C LEU A 78 -2.99 0.82 -3.23
N ALA A 79 -2.65 0.97 -4.52
CA ALA A 79 -3.01 0.01 -5.56
C ALA A 79 -1.88 -0.97 -5.86
N GLN A 80 -0.63 -0.54 -5.82
CA GLN A 80 0.51 -1.39 -6.19
C GLN A 80 1.77 -1.03 -5.38
N VAL A 81 2.58 -2.05 -5.09
CA VAL A 81 3.91 -1.91 -4.51
C VAL A 81 4.92 -2.64 -5.38
N VAL A 82 6.02 -1.97 -5.67
CA VAL A 82 7.15 -2.50 -6.44
C VAL A 82 8.35 -2.62 -5.51
N PHE A 83 8.96 -3.81 -5.50
CA PHE A 83 10.14 -4.15 -4.72
C PHE A 83 11.29 -4.47 -5.66
N GLU A 84 12.34 -3.65 -5.64
CA GLU A 84 13.51 -3.83 -6.50
C GLU A 84 14.74 -4.16 -5.64
N ALA A 85 15.29 -5.37 -5.78
CA ALA A 85 16.51 -5.75 -5.08
C ALA A 85 17.73 -5.06 -5.73
N LYS A 86 18.47 -4.26 -4.95
CA LYS A 86 19.63 -3.50 -5.42
C LYS A 86 20.92 -4.32 -5.31
N ASP A 87 21.85 -4.05 -6.23
CA ASP A 87 23.18 -4.67 -6.28
C ASP A 87 23.15 -6.21 -6.33
N THR A 88 22.12 -6.79 -6.96
CA THR A 88 21.90 -8.24 -7.11
C THR A 88 22.21 -8.76 -8.52
N SER A 89 22.83 -7.94 -9.38
CA SER A 89 23.16 -8.26 -10.79
C SER A 89 24.14 -9.42 -10.99
N THR A 90 24.75 -9.93 -9.92
CA THR A 90 25.62 -11.11 -9.96
C THR A 90 24.85 -12.36 -9.53
N ALA A 91 25.10 -13.49 -10.19
CA ALA A 91 24.44 -14.77 -9.90
C ALA A 91 24.58 -15.28 -8.44
N SER A 92 25.56 -14.78 -7.67
CA SER A 92 25.72 -15.08 -6.23
C SER A 92 24.79 -14.25 -5.32
N ARG A 93 24.30 -13.12 -5.82
CA ARG A 93 23.44 -12.16 -5.10
C ARG A 93 22.01 -12.16 -5.64
N GLU A 94 21.76 -12.75 -6.81
CA GLU A 94 20.43 -12.98 -7.37
C GLU A 94 19.52 -13.67 -6.35
N ILE A 95 18.29 -13.15 -6.20
CA ILE A 95 17.23 -13.75 -5.40
C ILE A 95 16.08 -14.07 -6.35
N ARG A 96 15.64 -15.33 -6.37
CA ARG A 96 14.52 -15.77 -7.21
C ARG A 96 13.26 -15.82 -6.38
N PHE A 97 12.23 -15.12 -6.82
CA PHE A 97 10.94 -15.05 -6.16
C PHE A 97 9.92 -15.95 -6.83
N ASP A 98 9.15 -16.66 -6.01
CA ASP A 98 7.93 -17.33 -6.41
C ASP A 98 6.78 -16.33 -6.22
N ALA A 99 6.59 -15.46 -7.22
CA ALA A 99 5.68 -14.31 -7.11
C ALA A 99 4.25 -14.73 -6.76
N GLU A 100 3.79 -15.87 -7.28
CA GLU A 100 2.45 -16.43 -7.04
C GLU A 100 2.21 -16.82 -5.57
N ASP A 101 3.26 -17.07 -4.80
CA ASP A 101 3.17 -17.41 -3.37
C ASP A 101 3.19 -16.17 -2.47
N THR A 102 3.26 -14.95 -3.05
CA THR A 102 3.20 -13.70 -2.30
C THR A 102 1.90 -13.60 -1.50
N ARG A 103 2.01 -13.15 -0.24
CA ARG A 103 0.86 -12.96 0.65
C ARG A 103 0.82 -11.54 1.19
N ALA A 104 -0.38 -11.04 1.48
CA ALA A 104 -0.56 -9.76 2.14
C ALA A 104 -1.62 -9.85 3.23
N PHE A 105 -1.47 -9.07 4.29
CA PHE A 105 -2.39 -9.02 5.42
C PHE A 105 -2.28 -7.69 6.16
N THR A 106 -3.30 -7.32 6.92
CA THR A 106 -3.28 -6.13 7.77
C THR A 106 -2.47 -6.35 9.05
N GLY A 107 -1.89 -5.29 9.60
CA GLY A 107 -1.04 -5.37 10.79
C GLY A 107 0.41 -5.75 10.49
N THR A 108 1.08 -6.41 11.43
CA THR A 108 2.51 -6.74 11.38
C THR A 108 2.74 -8.25 11.40
N PRO A 109 3.92 -8.78 11.03
CA PRO A 109 4.17 -10.22 11.09
C PRO A 109 3.94 -10.88 12.47
N GLY A 110 4.09 -10.12 13.56
CA GLY A 110 3.85 -10.61 14.92
C GLY A 110 2.42 -10.43 15.41
N ASP A 111 1.62 -9.62 14.72
CA ASP A 111 0.22 -9.31 15.03
C ASP A 111 -0.55 -9.23 13.71
N ARG A 112 -0.78 -10.41 13.12
CA ARG A 112 -1.39 -10.57 11.81
C ARG A 112 -2.90 -10.43 11.93
N GLY A 113 -3.46 -9.46 11.22
CA GLY A 113 -4.89 -9.30 11.00
C GLY A 113 -5.39 -10.05 9.78
N ASP A 114 -6.39 -9.47 9.13
CA ASP A 114 -7.08 -10.06 7.98
C ASP A 114 -6.15 -10.21 6.77
N THR A 115 -6.33 -11.31 6.05
CA THR A 115 -5.65 -11.53 4.77
C THR A 115 -6.24 -10.60 3.72
N LEU A 116 -5.37 -10.01 2.90
CA LEU A 116 -5.75 -9.13 1.82
C LEU A 116 -5.69 -9.86 0.49
N THR A 117 -6.67 -9.58 -0.36
CA THR A 117 -6.70 -10.09 -1.73
C THR A 117 -5.63 -9.39 -2.57
N ILE A 118 -4.80 -10.19 -3.22
CA ILE A 118 -3.85 -9.73 -4.23
C ILE A 118 -4.48 -10.03 -5.59
N GLY A 119 -4.59 -9.01 -6.44
CA GLY A 119 -5.13 -9.16 -7.79
C GLY A 119 -4.10 -9.77 -8.74
N ASN A 120 -2.85 -9.32 -8.65
CA ASN A 120 -1.76 -9.82 -9.50
C ASN A 120 -0.39 -9.65 -8.85
N THR A 121 0.52 -10.57 -9.13
CA THR A 121 1.93 -10.51 -8.76
C THR A 121 2.80 -10.88 -9.96
N THR A 122 3.84 -10.09 -10.22
CA THR A 122 4.82 -10.40 -11.26
C THR A 122 6.24 -10.34 -10.70
N TYR A 123 7.14 -11.11 -11.32
CA TYR A 123 8.57 -11.07 -11.03
C TYR A 123 9.34 -10.89 -12.34
N ASP A 124 10.02 -9.75 -12.44
CA ASP A 124 11.01 -9.48 -13.49
C ASP A 124 12.39 -9.89 -12.96
N ARG A 125 12.89 -11.00 -13.51
CA ARG A 125 14.16 -11.58 -13.10
C ARG A 125 15.36 -10.74 -13.49
N ASP A 126 15.30 -10.05 -14.62
CA ASP A 126 16.44 -9.28 -15.14
C ASP A 126 16.65 -8.01 -14.31
N ASN A 127 15.54 -7.39 -13.87
CA ASN A 127 15.57 -6.21 -13.02
C ASN A 127 15.52 -6.53 -11.51
N GLN A 128 15.36 -7.81 -11.14
CA GLN A 128 15.22 -8.26 -9.75
C GLN A 128 14.06 -7.54 -9.03
N THR A 129 12.93 -7.43 -9.75
CA THR A 129 11.78 -6.64 -9.35
C THR A 129 10.55 -7.51 -9.15
N VAL A 130 9.94 -7.42 -7.98
CA VAL A 130 8.62 -8.00 -7.70
C VAL A 130 7.58 -6.89 -7.66
N THR A 131 6.51 -7.04 -8.42
CA THR A 131 5.39 -6.10 -8.43
C THR A 131 4.16 -6.80 -7.84
N VAL A 132 3.55 -6.18 -6.83
CA VAL A 132 2.35 -6.67 -6.16
C VAL A 132 1.23 -5.66 -6.37
N THR A 133 0.15 -6.09 -7.02
CA THR A 133 -1.03 -5.25 -7.30
C THR A 133 -2.22 -5.76 -6.46
N PHE A 134 -2.84 -4.84 -5.74
CA PHE A 134 -4.02 -5.09 -4.92
C PHE A 134 -5.30 -4.85 -5.71
N ASP A 135 -6.22 -5.81 -5.62
CA ASP A 135 -7.58 -5.67 -6.14
C ASP A 135 -8.55 -6.34 -5.14
N PRO A 136 -9.27 -5.55 -4.33
CA PRO A 136 -9.38 -4.09 -4.38
C PRO A 136 -8.12 -3.35 -3.85
N PRO A 137 -7.88 -2.09 -4.25
CA PRO A 137 -6.85 -1.23 -3.65
C PRO A 137 -7.05 -1.05 -2.14
N ILE A 138 -5.95 -0.89 -1.40
CA ILE A 138 -5.97 -0.79 0.07
C ILE A 138 -6.27 0.66 0.49
N PRO A 139 -7.30 0.90 1.33
CA PRO A 139 -7.68 2.25 1.73
C PRO A 139 -6.64 2.93 2.63
N PRO A 140 -6.62 4.29 2.65
CA PRO A 140 -5.88 5.09 3.62
C PRO A 140 -6.16 4.69 5.08
N GLY A 141 -5.20 4.93 5.98
CA GLY A 141 -5.31 4.65 7.41
C GLY A 141 -4.99 3.20 7.82
N SER A 142 -4.38 2.42 6.92
CA SER A 142 -4.11 0.99 7.14
C SER A 142 -2.63 0.72 7.37
N ILE A 143 -2.33 -0.27 8.22
CA ILE A 143 -1.00 -0.90 8.27
C ILE A 143 -1.10 -2.22 7.53
N VAL A 144 -0.19 -2.44 6.58
CA VAL A 144 -0.17 -3.64 5.76
C VAL A 144 1.19 -4.31 5.79
N THR A 145 1.20 -5.63 5.77
CA THR A 145 2.40 -6.43 5.58
C THR A 145 2.30 -7.23 4.30
N ILE A 146 3.36 -7.21 3.50
CA ILE A 146 3.53 -7.99 2.28
C ILE A 146 4.66 -8.99 2.53
N GLY A 147 4.38 -10.28 2.38
CA GLY A 147 5.34 -11.37 2.44
C GLY A 147 5.69 -11.85 1.04
N LEU A 148 6.90 -11.54 0.58
CA LEU A 148 7.46 -12.10 -0.65
C LEU A 148 8.10 -13.46 -0.33
N GLU A 149 7.89 -14.44 -1.20
CA GLU A 149 8.40 -15.80 -1.03
C GLU A 149 9.54 -16.06 -2.04
N PRO A 150 10.81 -15.83 -1.66
CA PRO A 150 11.93 -16.32 -2.44
C PRO A 150 12.01 -17.86 -2.38
N GLN A 151 12.47 -18.47 -3.48
CA GLN A 151 12.79 -19.91 -3.53
C GLN A 151 13.81 -20.27 -2.44
N ARG A 152 14.81 -19.40 -2.28
CA ARG A 152 15.82 -19.48 -1.23
C ARG A 152 16.44 -18.12 -0.96
N ASN A 153 17.08 -18.01 0.21
CA ASN A 153 17.99 -16.93 0.53
C ASN A 153 19.17 -16.83 -0.46
N PRO A 154 19.78 -15.64 -0.60
CA PRO A 154 20.90 -15.44 -1.52
C PRO A 154 22.08 -16.33 -1.14
N ARG A 155 22.99 -16.54 -2.09
CA ARG A 155 24.17 -17.41 -1.90
C ARG A 155 25.29 -16.72 -1.15
N GLN A 156 25.30 -15.40 -1.13
CA GLN A 156 26.33 -14.59 -0.48
C GLN A 156 25.75 -13.91 0.76
N SER A 157 26.46 -13.98 1.87
CA SER A 157 26.13 -13.23 3.08
C SER A 157 26.28 -11.72 2.86
N GLY A 158 25.60 -10.94 3.68
CA GLY A 158 25.71 -9.49 3.71
C GLY A 158 24.37 -8.79 3.62
N VAL A 159 24.43 -7.49 3.37
CA VAL A 159 23.26 -6.62 3.29
C VAL A 159 22.67 -6.66 1.89
N TYR A 160 21.35 -6.76 1.82
CA TYR A 160 20.54 -6.67 0.62
C TYR A 160 19.51 -5.58 0.82
N LEU A 161 19.52 -4.60 -0.08
CA LEU A 161 18.61 -3.46 -0.05
C LEU A 161 17.51 -3.67 -1.09
N PHE A 162 16.27 -3.45 -0.67
CA PHE A 162 15.10 -3.51 -1.52
C PHE A 162 14.55 -2.11 -1.63
N GLY A 163 14.67 -1.49 -2.80
CA GLY A 163 13.98 -0.24 -3.06
C GLY A 163 12.49 -0.51 -3.16
N VAL A 164 11.69 0.22 -2.36
CA VAL A 164 10.24 0.05 -2.34
C VAL A 164 9.58 1.30 -2.90
N THR A 165 8.69 1.10 -3.88
CA THR A 165 7.92 2.17 -4.53
C THR A 165 6.44 1.84 -4.44
N ALA A 166 5.64 2.78 -3.95
CA ALA A 166 4.19 2.66 -3.85
C ALA A 166 3.49 3.44 -4.97
N TYR A 167 2.38 2.91 -5.47
CA TYR A 167 1.59 3.51 -6.55
C TYR A 167 0.11 3.61 -6.17
N PRO A 168 -0.54 4.76 -6.41
CA PRO A 168 -1.98 4.89 -6.29
C PRO A 168 -2.69 4.23 -7.48
N PRO A 169 -4.04 4.15 -7.51
CA PRO A 169 -4.78 3.78 -8.71
C PRO A 169 -4.52 4.77 -9.85
N GLY A 170 -4.73 4.33 -11.09
CA GLY A 170 -4.60 5.19 -12.28
C GLY A 170 -3.88 4.52 -13.45
N GLY A 171 -3.31 3.32 -13.26
CA GLY A 171 -2.59 2.63 -14.32
C GLY A 171 -1.44 3.48 -14.85
N GLU A 172 -1.48 3.85 -16.12
CA GLU A 172 -0.43 4.67 -16.76
C GLU A 172 -0.32 6.09 -16.20
N THR A 173 -1.38 6.63 -15.58
CA THR A 173 -1.36 7.96 -14.96
C THR A 173 -0.91 7.93 -13.50
N ALA A 174 -0.76 6.74 -12.90
CA ALA A 174 -0.33 6.62 -11.51
C ALA A 174 1.16 6.96 -11.37
N TYR A 175 1.46 7.90 -10.48
CA TYR A 175 2.84 8.26 -10.18
C TYR A 175 3.39 7.45 -9.01
N GLY A 176 4.43 6.66 -9.29
CA GLY A 176 5.13 5.89 -8.27
C GLY A 176 5.96 6.77 -7.35
N GLN A 177 5.79 6.60 -6.04
CA GLN A 177 6.55 7.30 -5.01
C GLN A 177 7.47 6.31 -4.30
N PHE A 178 8.78 6.58 -4.32
CA PHE A 178 9.76 5.79 -3.59
C PHE A 178 9.60 6.02 -2.08
N ILE A 179 9.34 4.96 -1.32
CA ILE A 179 9.00 5.03 0.11
C ILE A 179 10.12 4.54 1.04
N GLY A 180 11.24 4.05 0.48
CA GLY A 180 12.45 3.74 1.23
C GLY A 180 13.15 2.45 0.81
N TYR A 181 14.20 2.12 1.56
CA TYR A 181 14.93 0.87 1.40
C TYR A 181 14.60 -0.10 2.53
N GLY A 182 14.07 -1.27 2.18
CA GLY A 182 14.01 -2.41 3.08
C GLY A 182 15.37 -3.08 3.17
N ARG A 183 15.90 -3.27 4.37
CA ARG A 183 17.24 -3.82 4.58
C ARG A 183 17.16 -5.24 5.15
N LEU A 184 17.56 -6.24 4.38
CA LEU A 184 17.72 -7.61 4.85
C LEU A 184 19.21 -7.93 5.01
N GLN A 185 19.57 -8.59 6.10
CA GLN A 185 20.93 -9.04 6.36
C GLN A 185 20.93 -10.56 6.34
N PHE A 186 21.85 -11.15 5.58
CA PHE A 186 22.05 -12.60 5.57
C PHE A 186 23.41 -12.98 6.11
N TYR A 187 23.47 -14.08 6.85
CA TYR A 187 24.66 -14.60 7.48
C TYR A 187 25.03 -15.95 6.89
N ASN A 188 26.33 -16.23 6.83
CA ASN A 188 26.78 -17.60 6.66
C ASN A 188 26.42 -18.36 7.93
N ASP A 189 26.01 -19.62 7.81
CA ASP A 189 26.08 -20.49 8.98
C ASP A 189 27.55 -20.52 9.42
N GLY A 190 27.81 -20.08 10.64
CA GLY A 190 29.10 -20.27 11.27
C GLY A 190 29.13 -21.70 11.83
N GLY A 191 29.24 -22.71 10.97
CA GLY A 191 29.55 -24.09 11.27
C GLY A 191 28.95 -24.65 12.57
N ASN A 192 27.78 -25.27 12.47
CA ASN A 192 27.47 -26.42 13.32
C ASN A 192 27.19 -27.64 12.44
N LEU A 193 28.23 -28.03 11.69
CA LEU A 193 28.40 -29.43 11.31
C LEU A 193 28.58 -30.20 12.62
N LEU A 194 27.49 -30.77 13.14
CA LEU A 194 27.61 -31.86 14.09
C LEU A 194 28.54 -32.91 13.45
N PRO A 195 29.63 -33.35 14.11
CA PRO A 195 30.43 -34.43 13.56
C PRO A 195 29.52 -35.66 13.47
N LEU A 196 29.25 -36.11 12.25
CA LEU A 196 28.71 -37.44 12.01
C LEU A 196 29.79 -38.43 12.47
N SER A 197 29.70 -38.86 13.72
CA SER A 197 30.40 -40.05 14.20
C SER A 197 29.79 -41.26 13.51
N TRP A 198 30.56 -41.89 12.63
CA TRP A 198 30.38 -43.29 12.22
C TRP A 198 31.32 -44.16 13.05
#